data_AF-Q9YHL9-F1
#
_entry.id   AF-Q9YHL9-F1
#
_cell.length_a   1.000
_cell.length_b   1.000
_cell.length_c   1.000
_cell.angle_alpha   90.00
_cell.angle_beta   90.00
_cell.angle_gamma   90.00
#
_symmetry.space_group_name_H-M   'P 1'
#
loop_
_entity.id
_entity.type
_entity.pdbx_description
1 polymer ?
#
loop_
_entity_poly.entity_id
_entity_poly.type
_entity_poly.pdbx_seq_one_letter_code
_entity_poly.pdbx_strand_id
1 'polypeptide(L)'
;RVDQTPRSVTKETGESLTINCVLRDASYALGSTCWYRKKSGSTNEENISKGGRYVETVNSGSKSFSLRNNDLTVEDGGTYRCGERLVGTRDRFYAACGDGTAVTVNPGIPLSPPIVSLLHSATEEQRANRFVQLV
;
A
#
# COMPACT_ATOMS: atom_id res chain seq x y z
N ARG A 1 -12.80 19.60 8.35
CA ARG A 1 -12.49 18.84 7.10
C ARG A 1 -11.32 17.90 7.37
N VAL A 2 -11.12 16.86 6.57
CA VAL A 2 -9.92 16.01 6.69
C VAL A 2 -8.95 16.30 5.55
N ASP A 3 -7.78 16.82 5.90
CA ASP A 3 -6.69 17.04 4.96
C ASP A 3 -5.89 15.75 4.81
N GLN A 4 -6.02 15.11 3.65
CA GLN A 4 -5.37 13.84 3.33
C GLN A 4 -4.19 14.03 2.38
N THR A 5 -3.06 13.37 2.69
CA THR A 5 -1.83 13.39 1.88
C THR A 5 -1.15 12.02 1.83
N PRO A 6 -0.47 11.68 0.73
CA PRO A 6 -0.39 12.44 -0.54
C PRO A 6 -1.70 12.35 -1.35
N ARG A 7 -1.83 13.12 -2.42
CA ARG A 7 -2.97 13.00 -3.37
C ARG A 7 -2.80 11.81 -4.32
N SER A 8 -1.57 11.54 -4.71
CA SER A 8 -1.20 10.39 -5.52
C SER A 8 0.19 9.92 -5.14
N VAL A 9 0.46 8.63 -5.31
CA VAL A 9 1.79 8.05 -5.11
C VAL A 9 1.94 6.79 -5.95
N THR A 10 3.13 6.61 -6.51
CA THR A 10 3.56 5.38 -7.17
C THR A 10 4.62 4.72 -6.31
N LYS A 11 4.49 3.41 -6.10
CA LYS A 11 5.35 2.58 -5.27
C LYS A 11 5.69 1.29 -5.99
N GLU A 12 6.78 0.66 -5.58
CA GLU A 12 7.14 -0.69 -6.02
C GLU A 12 6.64 -1.75 -5.02
N THR A 13 6.42 -2.98 -5.50
CA THR A 13 6.13 -4.12 -4.61
C THR A 13 7.21 -4.26 -3.52
N GLY A 14 6.79 -4.49 -2.28
CA GLY A 14 7.66 -4.59 -1.11
C GLY A 14 8.01 -3.24 -0.47
N GLU A 15 7.70 -2.11 -1.10
CA GLU A 15 7.84 -0.81 -0.46
C GLU A 15 6.73 -0.55 0.57
N SER A 16 6.97 0.46 1.42
CA SER A 16 5.96 0.95 2.36
C SER A 16 5.21 2.19 1.84
N LEU A 17 3.91 2.20 2.14
CA LEU A 17 2.99 3.33 1.95
C LEU A 17 2.72 3.97 3.30
N THR A 18 2.65 5.29 3.36
CA THR A 18 2.09 6.02 4.50
C THR A 18 1.14 7.09 3.98
N ILE A 19 -0.10 7.04 4.45
CA ILE A 19 -1.13 8.04 4.17
C ILE A 19 -1.39 8.79 5.46
N ASN A 20 -1.35 10.11 5.39
CA ASN A 20 -1.50 11.02 6.53
C ASN A 20 -2.79 11.80 6.41
N CYS A 21 -3.46 11.98 7.55
CA CYS A 21 -4.71 12.69 7.66
C CYS A 21 -4.71 13.64 8.86
N VAL A 22 -5.22 14.85 8.65
CA VAL A 22 -5.33 15.86 9.70
C VAL A 22 -6.73 16.42 9.71
N LEU A 23 -7.41 16.34 10.86
CA LEU A 23 -8.70 16.98 11.05
C LEU A 23 -8.49 18.49 11.29
N ARG A 24 -8.85 19.30 10.30
CA ARG A 24 -8.79 20.76 10.38
C ARG A 24 -10.15 21.39 10.64
N ASP A 25 -10.10 22.59 11.22
CA ASP A 25 -11.26 23.47 11.42
C ASP A 25 -12.35 22.84 12.29
N ALA A 26 -11.99 21.89 13.16
CA ALA A 26 -12.89 21.22 14.11
C ALA A 26 -12.62 21.72 15.54
N SER A 27 -13.67 22.20 16.21
CA SER A 27 -13.62 22.64 17.61
C SER A 27 -13.64 21.47 18.61
N TYR A 28 -14.04 20.28 18.15
CA TYR A 28 -14.14 19.07 18.97
C TYR A 28 -12.87 18.22 18.90
N ALA A 29 -12.70 17.33 19.89
CA ALA A 29 -11.58 16.38 19.94
C ALA A 29 -11.71 15.30 18.85
N LEU A 30 -10.58 14.77 18.38
CA LEU A 30 -10.57 13.69 17.40
C LEU A 30 -11.28 12.46 17.97
N GLY A 31 -12.34 12.01 17.31
CA GLY A 31 -13.09 10.81 17.65
C GLY A 31 -12.46 9.52 17.12
N SER A 32 -13.30 8.62 16.61
CA SER A 32 -12.85 7.35 16.03
C SER A 32 -12.46 7.53 14.57
N THR A 33 -11.27 7.07 14.18
CA THR A 33 -10.80 7.13 12.81
C THR A 33 -11.28 5.93 12.00
N CYS A 34 -11.58 6.15 10.72
CA CYS A 34 -11.93 5.10 9.76
C CYS A 34 -11.06 5.20 8.50
N TRP A 35 -10.88 4.05 7.85
CA TRP A 35 -10.09 3.92 6.65
C TRP A 35 -10.85 3.10 5.63
N TYR A 36 -10.74 3.52 4.37
CA TYR A 36 -11.43 2.92 3.26
C TYR A 36 -10.50 2.79 2.06
N ARG A 37 -10.77 1.78 1.24
CA ARG A 37 -10.07 1.57 -0.03
C ARG A 37 -11.03 1.14 -1.11
N LYS A 38 -10.94 1.81 -2.25
CA LYS A 38 -11.47 1.34 -3.52
C LYS A 38 -10.32 0.76 -4.33
N LYS A 39 -10.28 -0.56 -4.46
CA LYS A 39 -9.23 -1.27 -5.24
C LYS A 39 -9.26 -0.82 -6.70
N SER A 40 -8.12 -0.86 -7.38
CA SER A 40 -8.03 -0.61 -8.81
C SER A 40 -8.98 -1.53 -9.59
N GLY A 41 -9.77 -0.96 -10.49
CA GLY A 41 -10.78 -1.70 -11.27
C GLY A 41 -12.08 -2.05 -10.51
N SER A 42 -12.16 -1.81 -9.20
CA SER A 42 -13.40 -1.98 -8.43
C SER A 42 -14.28 -0.73 -8.52
N THR A 43 -15.59 -0.91 -8.46
CA THR A 43 -16.56 0.19 -8.23
C THR A 43 -16.83 0.42 -6.75
N ASN A 44 -16.63 -0.61 -5.92
CA ASN A 44 -16.96 -0.63 -4.50
C ASN A 44 -15.81 -0.14 -3.63
N GLU A 45 -16.17 0.61 -2.60
CA GLU A 45 -15.26 0.98 -1.53
C GLU A 45 -15.44 0.04 -0.34
N GLU A 46 -14.32 -0.42 0.21
CA GLU A 46 -14.25 -1.37 1.33
C GLU A 46 -13.65 -0.68 2.56
N ASN A 47 -14.10 -1.06 3.75
CA ASN A 47 -13.44 -0.64 4.99
C ASN A 47 -12.12 -1.37 5.17
N ILE A 48 -11.08 -0.66 5.60
CA ILE A 48 -9.80 -1.25 5.97
C ILE A 48 -9.82 -1.53 7.46
N SER A 49 -9.79 -2.82 7.82
CA SER A 49 -9.55 -3.24 9.19
C SER A 49 -8.11 -2.90 9.60
N LYS A 50 -7.98 -2.20 10.72
CA LYS A 50 -6.69 -1.88 11.34
C LYS A 50 -6.07 -3.17 11.91
N GLY A 51 -4.75 -3.29 11.85
CA GLY A 51 -4.01 -4.48 12.25
C GLY A 51 -3.51 -5.31 11.07
N GLY A 52 -2.70 -6.34 11.36
CA GLY A 52 -2.02 -7.12 10.34
C GLY A 52 -1.00 -6.27 9.57
N ARG A 53 -1.16 -6.15 8.24
CA ARG A 53 -0.29 -5.31 7.39
C ARG A 53 -0.53 -3.81 7.54
N TYR A 54 -1.66 -3.40 8.12
CA TYR A 54 -2.06 -2.00 8.25
C TYR A 54 -1.86 -1.50 9.68
N VAL A 55 -0.91 -0.59 9.86
CA VAL A 55 -0.59 0.01 11.17
C VAL A 55 -1.12 1.43 11.20
N GLU A 56 -2.01 1.72 12.14
CA GLU A 56 -2.49 3.07 12.39
C GLU A 56 -1.64 3.75 13.48
N THR A 57 -1.38 5.05 13.31
CA THR A 57 -0.86 5.92 14.36
C THR A 57 -1.80 7.11 14.52
N VAL A 58 -2.14 7.46 15.77
CA VAL A 58 -3.05 8.56 16.08
C VAL A 58 -2.37 9.52 17.05
N ASN A 59 -2.43 10.81 16.74
CA ASN A 59 -2.05 11.91 17.62
C ASN A 59 -3.28 12.79 17.86
N SER A 60 -3.86 12.66 19.05
CA SER A 60 -5.06 13.41 19.45
C SER A 60 -4.79 14.90 19.64
N GLY A 61 -3.57 15.29 20.04
CA GLY A 61 -3.19 16.68 20.27
C GLY A 61 -3.14 17.49 18.97
N SER A 62 -2.49 16.95 17.93
CA SER A 62 -2.48 17.55 16.59
C SER A 62 -3.68 17.16 15.72
N LYS A 63 -4.62 16.37 16.27
CA LYS A 63 -5.78 15.79 15.55
C LYS A 63 -5.37 15.13 14.23
N SER A 64 -4.22 14.46 14.23
CA SER A 64 -3.64 13.83 13.05
C SER A 64 -3.52 12.34 13.23
N PHE A 65 -3.65 11.60 12.14
CA PHE A 65 -3.58 10.15 12.13
C PHE A 65 -3.04 9.66 10.79
N SER A 66 -2.41 8.50 10.79
CA SER A 66 -1.80 7.93 9.59
C SER A 66 -2.00 6.43 9.52
N LEU A 67 -2.10 5.92 8.29
CA LEU A 67 -2.10 4.49 8.00
C LEU A 67 -0.83 4.13 7.25
N ARG A 68 -0.12 3.12 7.75
CA ARG A 68 1.06 2.55 7.10
C ARG A 68 0.81 1.12 6.66
N ASN A 69 1.15 0.80 5.41
CA ASN A 69 1.33 -0.58 4.93
C ASN A 69 2.82 -0.76 4.61
N ASN A 70 3.43 -1.81 5.17
CA ASN A 70 4.90 -2.01 5.10
C ASN A 70 5.37 -2.85 3.93
N ASP A 71 4.47 -3.62 3.32
CA ASP A 71 4.79 -4.62 2.31
C ASP A 71 3.70 -4.58 1.23
N LEU A 72 3.81 -3.59 0.34
CA LEU A 72 2.84 -3.39 -0.72
C LEU A 72 2.90 -4.52 -1.75
N THR A 73 1.72 -4.97 -2.18
CA THR A 73 1.57 -5.79 -3.39
C THR A 73 0.81 -5.02 -4.46
N VAL A 74 0.86 -5.50 -5.71
CA VAL A 74 0.09 -4.91 -6.83
C VAL A 74 -1.41 -4.82 -6.51
N GLU A 75 -1.93 -5.78 -5.74
CA GLU A 75 -3.33 -5.82 -5.29
C GLU A 75 -3.69 -4.70 -4.29
N ASP A 76 -2.69 -4.09 -3.66
CA ASP A 76 -2.89 -2.96 -2.77
C ASP A 76 -3.09 -1.64 -3.52
N GLY A 77 -2.93 -1.62 -4.84
CA GLY A 77 -3.22 -0.46 -5.68
C GLY A 77 -4.71 -0.06 -5.64
N GLY A 78 -4.98 1.24 -5.57
CA GLY A 78 -6.34 1.76 -5.52
C GLY A 78 -6.41 3.17 -4.95
N THR A 79 -7.63 3.65 -4.67
CA THR A 79 -7.85 4.92 -3.99
C THR A 79 -8.15 4.68 -2.52
N TYR A 80 -7.32 5.22 -1.65
CA TYR A 80 -7.49 5.14 -0.20
C TYR A 80 -8.13 6.42 0.31
N ARG A 81 -9.05 6.31 1.28
CA ARG A 81 -9.62 7.46 1.99
C ARG A 81 -9.57 7.23 3.48
N CYS A 82 -9.17 8.27 4.20
CA CYS A 82 -9.29 8.31 5.65
C CYS A 82 -10.51 9.14 6.04
N GLY A 83 -11.00 8.92 7.25
CA GLY A 83 -12.03 9.77 7.81
C GLY A 83 -12.06 9.69 9.32
N GLU A 84 -12.86 10.58 9.88
CA GLU A 84 -13.24 10.56 11.28
C GLU A 84 -14.74 10.29 11.37
N ARG A 85 -15.10 9.29 12.17
CA ARG A 85 -16.46 8.90 12.48
C ARG A 85 -16.97 9.73 13.66
N LEU A 86 -17.90 10.63 13.37
CA LEU A 86 -18.65 11.40 14.35
C LEU A 86 -19.81 10.56 14.89
N VAL A 87 -20.00 10.59 16.21
CA VAL A 87 -21.20 10.05 16.85
C VAL A 87 -22.32 11.08 16.67
N GLY A 88 -23.29 10.79 15.82
CA GLY A 88 -24.54 11.56 15.73
C GLY A 88 -25.59 11.03 16.70
N THR A 89 -26.65 11.82 16.93
CA THR A 89 -27.84 11.34 17.65
C THR A 89 -28.71 10.50 16.70
N ARG A 90 -29.17 9.32 17.17
CA ARG A 90 -30.02 8.34 16.44
C ARG A 90 -29.32 7.61 15.28
N ASP A 91 -28.34 6.76 15.61
CA ASP A 91 -27.68 5.77 14.73
C ASP A 91 -27.07 6.26 13.40
N ARG A 92 -27.05 7.59 13.17
CA ARG A 92 -26.39 8.20 12.02
C ARG A 92 -24.98 8.59 12.40
N PHE A 93 -24.01 7.84 11.86
CA PHE A 93 -22.61 8.20 11.91
C PHE A 93 -22.28 9.06 10.70
N TYR A 94 -21.83 10.29 10.92
CA TYR A 94 -21.26 11.11 9.85
C TYR A 94 -19.76 10.87 9.80
N ALA A 95 -19.23 10.55 8.62
CA ALA A 95 -17.79 10.48 8.42
C ALA A 95 -17.33 11.76 7.73
N ALA A 96 -16.48 12.54 8.39
CA ALA A 96 -15.69 13.55 7.68
C ALA A 96 -14.56 12.80 6.96
N CYS A 97 -14.65 12.66 5.63
CA CYS A 97 -13.65 11.94 4.85
C CYS A 97 -12.68 12.90 4.15
N GLY A 98 -11.45 12.43 3.95
CA GLY A 98 -10.49 13.07 3.05
C GLY A 98 -10.84 12.80 1.58
N ASP A 99 -10.25 13.60 0.70
CA ASP A 99 -10.51 13.52 -0.75
C ASP A 99 -9.92 12.27 -1.41
N GLY A 100 -8.96 11.63 -0.74
CA GLY A 100 -8.36 10.38 -1.19
C GLY A 100 -6.92 10.48 -1.68
N THR A 101 -6.26 9.32 -1.68
CA THR A 101 -4.90 9.09 -2.18
C THR A 101 -4.96 8.02 -3.24
N ALA A 102 -4.63 8.36 -4.49
CA ALA A 102 -4.47 7.38 -5.55
C ALA A 102 -3.11 6.68 -5.39
N VAL A 103 -3.12 5.35 -5.25
CA VAL A 103 -1.92 4.52 -5.07
C VAL A 103 -1.78 3.59 -6.27
N THR A 104 -0.66 3.70 -6.97
CA THR A 104 -0.23 2.74 -7.99
C THR A 104 0.91 1.92 -7.42
N VAL A 105 0.84 0.59 -7.54
CA VAL A 105 1.92 -0.32 -7.14
C VAL A 105 2.41 -1.05 -8.37
N ASN A 106 3.65 -0.82 -8.74
CA ASN A 106 4.31 -1.49 -9.85
C ASN A 106 4.81 -2.87 -9.39
N PRO A 107 4.72 -3.90 -10.25
CA PRO A 107 5.35 -5.18 -9.97
C PRO A 107 6.86 -4.98 -9.89
N GLY A 108 7.48 -5.44 -8.80
CA GLY A 108 8.94 -5.43 -8.69
C GLY A 108 9.58 -6.14 -9.88
N ILE A 109 10.79 -5.68 -10.26
CA ILE A 109 11.56 -6.31 -11.33
C ILE A 109 11.70 -7.79 -10.97
N PRO A 110 11.29 -8.73 -11.84
CA PRO A 110 11.58 -10.13 -11.61
C PRO A 110 13.10 -10.26 -11.50
N LEU A 111 13.59 -10.64 -10.33
CA LEU A 111 15.00 -10.99 -10.16
C LEU A 111 15.29 -12.03 -11.24
N SER A 112 16.18 -11.69 -12.15
CA SER A 112 16.57 -12.58 -13.24
C SER A 112 16.89 -13.96 -12.66
N PRO A 113 16.55 -15.07 -13.35
CA PRO A 113 16.89 -16.40 -12.86
C PRO A 113 18.38 -16.44 -12.47
N PRO A 114 18.75 -17.13 -11.38
CA PRO A 114 20.11 -17.09 -10.86
C PRO A 114 21.09 -17.42 -11.99
N ILE A 115 22.10 -16.56 -12.17
CA ILE A 115 23.21 -16.71 -13.13
C ILE A 115 23.85 -18.11 -13.03
N VAL A 116 23.69 -18.79 -11.89
CA VAL A 116 24.05 -20.19 -11.65
C VAL A 116 23.52 -21.14 -12.74
N SER A 117 22.34 -20.90 -13.33
CA SER A 117 21.83 -21.76 -14.41
C SER A 117 22.64 -21.63 -15.71
N LEU A 118 23.19 -20.44 -16.01
CA LEU A 118 24.05 -20.22 -17.17
C LEU A 118 25.43 -20.87 -16.96
N LEU A 119 25.96 -20.84 -15.74
CA LEU A 119 27.23 -21.49 -15.42
C LEU A 119 27.13 -23.02 -15.56
N HIS A 120 26.03 -23.65 -15.09
CA HIS A 120 25.85 -25.10 -15.26
C HIS A 120 25.74 -25.51 -16.73
N SER A 121 25.05 -24.73 -17.57
CA SER A 121 24.99 -24.96 -19.02
C SER A 121 26.38 -24.85 -19.68
N ALA A 122 27.13 -23.80 -19.36
CA ALA A 122 28.47 -23.62 -19.92
C ALA A 122 29.45 -24.72 -19.48
N THR A 123 29.35 -25.23 -18.25
CA THR A 123 30.21 -26.35 -17.79
C THR A 123 29.87 -27.69 -18.44
N GLU A 124 28.59 -27.98 -18.71
CA GLU A 124 28.19 -29.20 -19.43
C GLU A 124 28.57 -29.12 -20.92
N GLU A 125 28.41 -27.95 -21.56
CA GLU A 125 28.80 -27.74 -22.95
C GLU A 125 30.32 -27.81 -23.16
N GLN A 126 31.11 -27.28 -22.23
CA GLN A 126 32.58 -27.45 -22.25
C GLN A 126 33.02 -28.90 -21.99
N ARG A 127 32.24 -29.69 -21.23
CA ARG A 127 32.49 -31.11 -21.00
C ARG A 127 32.16 -31.95 -22.25
N ALA A 128 31.11 -31.61 -22.97
CA ALA A 128 30.71 -32.28 -24.22
C ALA A 128 31.67 -31.97 -25.38
N ASN A 129 32.21 -30.74 -25.46
CA ASN A 129 33.10 -30.32 -26.55
C ASN A 129 34.56 -30.78 -26.42
N ARG A 130 34.95 -31.48 -25.34
CA ARG A 130 36.31 -32.06 -25.20
C ARG A 130 36.48 -33.47 -25.78
N PHE A 131 35.44 -34.07 -26.38
CA PHE A 131 35.46 -35.46 -26.86
C PHE A 131 35.51 -35.64 -28.39
N VAL A 132 35.86 -34.61 -29.16
CA VAL A 132 36.05 -34.75 -30.61
C VAL A 132 37.54 -34.66 -30.96
N GLN A 133 38.05 -35.80 -31.46
CA GLN A 133 39.19 -35.99 -32.37
C GLN A 133 40.54 -36.43 -31.80
N LEU A 134 40.87 -37.72 -31.99
CA LEU A 134 41.99 -38.10 -32.86
C LEU A 134 41.72 -39.48 -33.49
N VAL A 135 41.69 -39.51 -34.83
CA VAL A 135 41.73 -40.70 -35.69
C VAL A 135 43.18 -41.15 -35.83
#